data_AF-A0A285BFA2-F1
#
_entry.id   AF-A0A285BFA2-F1
#
_cell.length_a   1.000
_cell.length_b   1.000
_cell.length_c   1.000
_cell.angle_alpha   90.00
_cell.angle_beta   90.00
_cell.angle_gamma   90.00
#
_symmetry.space_group_name_H-M   'P 1'
#
loop_
_entity.id
_entity.type
_entity.pdbx_description
1 polymer ?
#
loop_
_entity_poly.entity_id
_entity_poly.type
_entity_poly.pdbx_seq_one_letter_code
_entity_poly.pdbx_strand_id
1 'polypeptide(L)' 'MSVSQIFQDFCDNFKADNKDTISSRYKEITKRLNKDFWTTDSDTSHSFNL' A
#
# COMPACT_ATOMS: atom_id res chain seq x y z
N MET A 1 -19.51 -27.70 -6.03
CA MET A 1 -18.32 -26.85 -5.89
C MET A 1 -17.11 -27.71 -6.22
N SER A 2 -16.31 -27.34 -7.22
CA SER A 2 -15.11 -28.09 -7.58
C SER A 2 -13.91 -27.69 -6.72
N VAL A 3 -12.89 -28.53 -6.64
CA VAL A 3 -11.63 -28.21 -5.93
C VAL A 3 -11.00 -26.92 -6.48
N SER A 4 -11.12 -26.69 -7.80
CA SER A 4 -10.64 -25.46 -8.44
C SER A 4 -11.37 -24.21 -7.93
N GLN A 5 -12.67 -24.28 -7.67
CA GLN A 5 -13.43 -23.14 -7.13
C GLN A 5 -13.01 -22.85 -5.70
N ILE A 6 -12.85 -23.88 -4.87
CA ILE A 6 -12.41 -23.72 -3.46
C ILE A 6 -11.02 -23.08 -3.39
N PHE A 7 -10.10 -23.51 -4.26
CA PHE A 7 -8.76 -22.94 -4.29
C PHE A 7 -8.75 -21.49 -4.77
N GLN A 8 -9.58 -21.15 -5.77
CA GLN A 8 -9.74 -19.78 -6.25
C GLN A 8 -10.29 -18.88 -5.14
N ASP A 9 -11.36 -19.30 -4.46
CA ASP A 9 -11.95 -18.57 -3.34
C ASP A 9 -10.96 -18.38 -2.19
N PHE A 10 -10.17 -19.41 -1.87
CA PHE A 10 -9.11 -19.30 -0.87
C PHE A 10 -8.06 -18.25 -1.26
N CYS A 11 -7.57 -18.29 -2.50
CA CYS A 11 -6.62 -17.30 -3.00
C CYS A 11 -7.21 -15.89 -2.98
N ASP A 12 -8.48 -15.73 -3.33
CA ASP A 12 -9.15 -14.42 -3.34
C ASP A 12 -9.34 -13.86 -1.94
N ASN A 13 -9.66 -14.69 -0.94
CA ASN A 13 -9.74 -14.28 0.46
C ASN A 13 -8.36 -13.99 1.09
N PHE A 14 -7.28 -14.56 0.55
CA PHE A 14 -5.91 -14.27 1.02
C PHE A 14 -5.34 -12.98 0.44
N LYS A 15 -5.91 -12.46 -0.67
CA LYS A 15 -5.43 -11.22 -1.27
C LYS A 15 -5.59 -10.07 -0.28
N ALA A 16 -4.55 -9.25 -0.18
CA ALA A 16 -4.60 -8.02 0.59
C ALA A 16 -5.56 -7.04 -0.09
N ASP A 17 -6.80 -6.97 0.42
CA ASP A 17 -7.86 -6.06 -0.08
C ASP A 17 -7.64 -4.60 0.34
N ASN A 18 -6.53 -4.31 1.03
CA ASN A 18 -6.22 -3.00 1.59
C ASN A 18 -5.08 -2.29 0.85
N LYS A 19 -4.79 -2.67 -0.40
CA LYS A 19 -3.70 -2.09 -1.20
C LYS A 19 -3.77 -0.55 -1.26
N ASP A 20 -4.96 0.00 -1.45
CA ASP A 20 -5.16 1.46 -1.49
C ASP A 20 -4.91 2.12 -0.13
N THR A 21 -5.32 1.46 0.96
CA THR A 21 -5.04 1.93 2.32
C THR A 21 -3.55 1.90 2.63
N ILE A 22 -2.85 0.83 2.23
CA ILE A 22 -1.39 0.73 2.37
C ILE A 22 -0.72 1.85 1.57
N SER A 23 -1.13 2.07 0.33
CA SER A 23 -0.60 3.15 -0.52
C SER A 23 -0.83 4.54 0.07
N SER A 24 -2.03 4.80 0.60
CA SER A 24 -2.36 6.08 1.25
C SER A 24 -1.51 6.31 2.49
N ARG A 25 -1.39 5.32 3.38
CA ARG A 25 -0.55 5.42 4.59
C ARG A 25 0.92 5.62 4.23
N TYR A 26 1.40 4.95 3.19
CA TYR A 26 2.75 5.13 2.69
C TYR A 26 2.99 6.59 2.26
N LYS A 27 2.09 7.17 1.48
CA LYS A 27 2.13 8.57 1.05
C LYS A 27 2.12 9.55 2.24
N GLU A 28 1.26 9.30 3.23
CA GLU A 28 1.19 10.13 4.45
C GLU A 28 2.50 10.10 5.25
N ILE A 29 3.10 8.92 5.41
CA ILE A 29 4.40 8.75 6.08
C ILE A 29 5.49 9.48 5.30
N THR A 30 5.58 9.28 3.98
CA THR A 30 6.54 10.00 3.12
C THR A 30 6.37 11.51 3.26
N LYS A 31 5.12 12.00 3.21
CA LYS A 31 4.80 13.41 3.37
C LYS A 31 5.24 13.96 4.72
N ARG A 32 5.06 13.19 5.80
CA ARG A 32 5.50 13.59 7.13
C ARG A 32 7.03 13.69 7.21
N LEU A 33 7.74 12.69 6.69
CA LEU A 33 9.20 12.67 6.67
C LEU A 33 9.77 13.83 5.84
N ASN A 34 9.16 14.13 4.68
CA ASN A 34 9.55 15.25 3.83
C ASN A 34 9.42 16.61 4.53
N LYS A 35 8.40 16.79 5.37
CA LYS A 35 8.28 17.99 6.20
C LYS A 35 9.37 18.07 7.24
N ASP A 36 9.59 16.97 7.96
CA ASP A 36 10.46 16.94 9.13
C ASP A 36 11.95 17.08 8.75
N PHE A 37 12.36 16.59 7.58
CA PHE A 37 13.79 16.49 7.21
C PHE A 37 14.17 17.21 5.91
N TRP A 38 13.20 17.56 5.06
CA TRP A 38 13.46 18.20 3.76
C TRP A 38 12.70 19.51 3.53
N THR A 39 11.85 19.95 4.48
CA THR A 39 11.02 21.17 4.34
C THR A 39 10.15 21.17 3.06
N THR A 40 9.75 20.00 2.56
CA THR A 40 8.86 19.86 1.40
C THR A 40 7.54 19.19 1.79
N ASP A 41 6.46 19.49 1.06
CA ASP A 41 5.10 18.93 1.30
C ASP A 41 4.74 17.77 0.37
N SER A 42 5.76 17.15 -0.24
CA SER A 42 5.61 16.08 -1.22
C SER A 42 5.31 14.74 -0.56
N ASP A 43 4.44 13.93 -1.15
CA ASP A 43 4.15 12.55 -0.73
C ASP A 43 4.91 11.49 -1.54
N THR A 44 5.78 11.93 -2.45
CA THR A 44 6.57 11.08 -3.37
C THR A 44 8.05 11.43 -3.41
N SER A 45 8.43 12.67 -3.09
CA SER A 45 9.85 13.05 -3.02
C SER A 45 10.55 12.29 -1.90
N HIS A 46 11.83 11.95 -2.09
CA HIS A 46 12.62 11.21 -1.10
C HIS A 46 11.94 9.94 -0.55
N SER A 47 10.98 9.37 -1.31
CA SER A 47 10.37 8.08 -1.00
C SER A 47 11.20 6.95 -1.57
N PHE A 48 11.01 5.75 -1.03
CA PHE A 48 11.46 4.53 -1.68
C PHE A 48 10.49 4.24 -2.84
N ASN A 49 11.00 3.98 -4.04
CA ASN A 49 10.10 3.58 -5.15
C ASN A 49 9.65 2.14 -4.90
N LEU A 50 8.36 1.97 -4.59
CA LEU A 50 7.66 0.68 -4.54
C LEU A 50 7.29 0.21 -5.94
#